data_AF-A0A7V4GH13-F1
#
_entry.id   AF-A0A7V4GH13-F1
#
_cell.length_a   1.000
_cell.length_b   1.000
_cell.length_c   1.000
_cell.angle_alpha   90.00
_cell.angle_beta   90.00
_cell.angle_gamma   90.00
#
_symmetry.space_group_name_H-M   'P 1'
#
loop_
_entity.id
_entity.type
_entity.pdbx_description
1 polymer ?
#
loop_
_entity_poly.entity_id
_entity_poly.type
_entity_poly.pdbx_seq_one_letter_code
_entity_poly.pdbx_strand_id
1 'polypeptide(L)'
;MHLEPAAAVLLFSLVFVAGFVDAIAGGGGLISLPAYFAAGLPPHAALATNKFSGFLGTLTATARYAASGKLHWRLGLAAALAAAAGAAAGARAVLHLSPAAVHTAVLALVPAALAVLLLRDRLARRRPAPDPASRPAVARALAIGLVVGAWDG
;
A
#
# COMPACT_ATOMS: atom_id res chain seq x y z
N MET A 1 -8.68 24.20 -15.76
CA MET A 1 -9.43 22.97 -16.11
C MET A 1 -10.86 23.17 -15.64
N HIS A 2 -11.79 23.47 -16.54
CA HIS A 2 -13.20 23.64 -16.18
C HIS A 2 -13.85 22.26 -16.25
N LEU A 3 -13.99 21.60 -15.11
CA LEU A 3 -14.75 20.36 -15.03
C LEU A 3 -16.23 20.72 -15.14
N GLU A 4 -16.93 20.14 -16.12
CA GLU A 4 -18.39 20.17 -16.16
C GLU A 4 -18.94 19.67 -14.80
N PRO A 5 -19.97 20.31 -14.22
CA PRO A 5 -20.48 19.94 -12.89
C PRO A 5 -20.83 18.44 -12.77
N ALA A 6 -21.34 17.86 -13.85
CA ALA A 6 -21.63 16.42 -13.94
C ALA A 6 -20.36 15.55 -13.83
N ALA A 7 -19.26 15.96 -14.47
CA ALA A 7 -17.98 15.25 -14.40
C ALA A 7 -17.36 15.33 -13.00
N ALA A 8 -17.51 16.47 -12.31
CA ALA A 8 -17.05 16.63 -10.94
C ALA A 8 -17.81 15.73 -9.96
N VAL A 9 -19.13 15.64 -10.09
CA VAL A 9 -19.96 14.74 -9.26
C VAL A 9 -19.60 13.28 -9.51
N LEU A 10 -19.47 12.88 -10.78
CA LEU A 10 -19.07 11.52 -11.14
C LEU A 10 -17.69 11.17 -10.58
N LEU A 11 -16.71 12.05 -10.73
CA LEU A 11 -15.37 11.86 -10.20
C LEU A 11 -15.38 11.70 -8.69
N PHE A 12 -16.12 12.56 -7.98
CA PHE A 12 -16.29 12.46 -6.53
C PHE A 12 -16.88 11.11 -6.12
N SER A 13 -17.96 10.67 -6.78
CA SER A 13 -18.58 9.37 -6.49
C SER A 13 -17.63 8.21 -6.74
N LEU A 14 -16.89 8.21 -7.84
CA LEU A 14 -15.92 7.16 -8.16
C LEU A 14 -14.77 7.10 -7.15
N VAL A 15 -14.22 8.25 -6.76
CA VAL A 15 -13.15 8.33 -5.76
C VAL A 15 -13.65 7.93 -4.38
N PHE A 16 -14.89 8.27 -4.03
CA PHE A 16 -15.52 7.81 -2.80
C PHE A 16 -15.66 6.28 -2.75
N VAL A 17 -16.17 5.67 -3.82
CA VAL A 17 -16.25 4.21 -3.96
C VAL A 17 -14.86 3.58 -3.93
N ALA A 18 -13.88 4.19 -4.60
CA ALA A 18 -12.49 3.74 -4.57
C ALA A 18 -11.94 3.68 -3.14
N GLY A 19 -12.16 4.72 -2.33
CA GLY A 19 -11.76 4.74 -0.93
C GLY A 19 -12.47 3.69 -0.07
N PHE A 20 -13.75 3.44 -0.33
CA PHE A 20 -14.49 2.37 0.35
C PHE A 20 -13.95 0.97 0.02
N VAL A 21 -13.68 0.70 -1.26
CA VAL A 21 -13.07 -0.56 -1.71
C VAL A 21 -11.68 -0.74 -1.12
N ASP A 22 -10.87 0.34 -1.10
CA ASP A 22 -9.54 0.32 -0.51
C ASP A 22 -9.58 -0.05 0.98
N ALA A 23 -10.56 0.47 1.72
CA ALA A 23 -10.74 0.17 3.13
C ALA A 23 -11.13 -1.30 3.42
N ILE A 24 -11.75 -2.00 2.46
CA ILE A 24 -12.20 -3.39 2.62
C ILE A 24 -11.16 -4.38 2.11
N ALA A 25 -10.74 -4.22 0.86
CA ALA A 25 -9.93 -5.21 0.14
C ALA A 25 -8.50 -4.73 -0.14
N GLY A 26 -8.26 -3.41 -0.06
CA GLY A 26 -7.08 -2.78 -0.63
C GLY A 26 -7.14 -2.69 -2.15
N GLY A 27 -6.47 -1.69 -2.73
CA GLY A 27 -6.39 -1.53 -4.19
C GLY A 27 -7.41 -0.58 -4.79
N GLY A 28 -7.95 0.37 -4.00
CA GLY A 28 -8.83 1.44 -4.51
C GLY A 28 -8.20 2.26 -5.64
N GLY A 29 -6.86 2.27 -5.72
CA GLY A 29 -6.08 2.80 -6.85
C GLY A 29 -6.53 2.31 -8.23
N LEU A 30 -7.05 1.08 -8.32
CA LEU A 30 -7.55 0.50 -9.57
C LEU A 30 -8.83 1.21 -10.08
N ILE A 31 -9.55 1.91 -9.19
CA ILE A 31 -10.75 2.68 -9.52
C ILE A 31 -10.41 4.17 -9.61
N SER A 32 -9.65 4.71 -8.65
CA SER A 32 -9.33 6.14 -8.60
C SER A 32 -8.41 6.59 -9.72
N LEU A 33 -7.39 5.79 -10.11
CA LEU A 33 -6.44 6.18 -11.16
C LEU A 33 -7.11 6.30 -12.54
N PRO A 34 -7.91 5.33 -13.02
CA PRO A 34 -8.68 5.51 -14.26
C PRO A 34 -9.63 6.69 -14.19
N ALA A 35 -10.26 6.94 -13.03
CA ALA A 35 -11.15 8.09 -12.85
C ALA A 35 -10.38 9.42 -12.94
N TYR A 36 -9.20 9.52 -12.35
CA TYR A 36 -8.33 10.69 -12.48
C TYR A 36 -7.86 10.92 -13.91
N PHE A 37 -7.46 9.85 -14.62
CA PHE A 37 -7.06 9.95 -16.03
C PHE A 37 -8.23 10.33 -16.93
N ALA A 38 -9.42 9.79 -16.70
CA ALA A 38 -10.63 10.15 -17.43
C ALA A 38 -11.05 11.61 -17.17
N ALA A 39 -10.80 12.11 -15.95
CA ALA A 39 -10.97 13.52 -15.62
C ALA A 39 -9.84 14.42 -16.17
N GLY A 40 -8.84 13.85 -16.86
CA GLY A 40 -7.75 14.55 -17.53
C GLY A 40 -6.60 14.98 -16.62
N LEU A 41 -6.49 14.44 -15.39
CA LEU A 41 -5.37 14.76 -14.51
C LEU A 41 -4.06 14.24 -15.14
N PRO A 42 -2.98 15.04 -15.09
CA PRO A 42 -1.70 14.58 -15.58
C PRO A 42 -1.19 13.39 -14.73
N PRO A 43 -0.44 12.44 -15.31
CA PRO A 43 -0.08 11.19 -14.63
C PRO A 43 0.59 11.36 -13.27
N HIS A 44 1.49 12.33 -13.15
CA HIS A 44 2.18 12.63 -11.89
C HIS A 44 1.22 13.13 -10.80
N ALA A 45 0.24 13.96 -11.15
CA ALA A 45 -0.74 14.48 -10.18
C ALA A 45 -1.72 13.37 -9.77
N ALA A 46 -2.22 12.58 -10.72
CA ALA A 46 -3.13 11.46 -10.42
C ALA A 46 -2.49 10.43 -9.48
N LEU A 47 -1.23 10.05 -9.74
CA LEU A 47 -0.48 9.14 -8.88
C LEU A 47 -0.20 9.74 -7.50
N ALA A 48 0.19 11.02 -7.44
CA ALA A 48 0.43 11.72 -6.18
C ALA A 48 -0.85 11.82 -5.33
N THR A 49 -1.97 12.20 -5.93
CA THR A 49 -3.27 12.26 -5.26
C THR A 49 -3.71 10.89 -4.74
N ASN A 50 -3.54 9.84 -5.54
CA ASN A 50 -3.86 8.48 -5.12
C ASN A 50 -3.00 8.02 -3.92
N LYS A 51 -1.68 8.23 -4.00
CA LYS A 51 -0.75 7.88 -2.90
C LYS A 51 -1.05 8.68 -1.63
N PHE A 52 -1.37 9.97 -1.76
CA PHE A 52 -1.74 10.81 -0.62
C PHE A 52 -3.04 10.34 0.05
N SER A 53 -4.04 9.94 -0.75
CA SER A 53 -5.29 9.38 -0.23
C SER A 53 -5.05 8.07 0.54
N GLY A 54 -4.26 7.15 -0.02
CA GLY A 54 -3.88 5.90 0.66
C GLY A 54 -3.08 6.12 1.95
N PHE A 55 -2.21 7.14 1.98
CA PHE A 55 -1.50 7.54 3.20
C PHE A 55 -2.46 7.98 4.31
N LEU A 56 -3.44 8.85 4.01
CA LEU A 56 -4.44 9.29 4.98
C LEU A 56 -5.33 8.13 5.47
N GLY A 57 -5.69 7.21 4.57
CA GLY A 57 -6.41 5.99 4.91
C GLY A 57 -5.62 5.11 5.89
N THR A 58 -4.35 4.84 5.58
CA THR A 58 -3.44 4.06 6.43
C THR A 58 -3.18 4.73 7.77
N LEU A 59 -3.02 6.06 7.80
CA LEU A 59 -2.85 6.83 9.02
C LEU A 59 -4.08 6.72 9.92
N THR A 60 -5.27 6.86 9.34
CA THR A 60 -6.54 6.74 10.06
C THR A 60 -6.75 5.32 10.59
N ALA A 61 -6.47 4.29 9.76
CA ALA A 61 -6.51 2.89 10.18
C ALA A 61 -5.55 2.64 11.35
N THR A 62 -4.33 3.15 11.27
CA THR A 62 -3.30 3.04 12.32
C THR A 62 -3.75 3.73 13.61
N ALA A 63 -4.27 4.96 13.53
CA ALA A 63 -4.77 5.70 14.67
C ALA A 63 -5.93 4.98 15.36
N ARG A 64 -6.88 4.43 14.60
CA ARG A 64 -7.98 3.61 15.13
C ARG A 64 -7.46 2.33 15.79
N TYR A 65 -6.47 1.67 15.19
CA TYR A 65 -5.88 0.46 15.74
C TYR A 65 -5.15 0.74 17.07
N ALA A 66 -4.43 1.86 17.14
CA ALA A 66 -3.79 2.36 18.36
C ALA A 66 -4.83 2.67 19.45
N ALA A 67 -5.90 3.41 19.11
CA ALA A 67 -6.97 3.75 20.05
C ALA A 67 -7.72 2.51 20.58
N SER A 68 -7.80 1.43 19.80
CA SER A 68 -8.44 0.18 20.21
C SER A 68 -7.61 -0.67 21.19
N GLY A 69 -6.38 -0.28 21.51
CA GLY A 69 -5.46 -1.03 22.38
C GLY A 69 -4.91 -2.32 21.73
N LYS A 70 -5.22 -2.59 20.47
CA LYS A 70 -4.78 -3.79 19.72
C LYS A 70 -3.40 -3.64 19.08
N LEU A 71 -2.82 -2.44 19.13
CA LEU A 71 -1.51 -2.15 18.56
C LEU A 71 -0.39 -2.52 19.54
N HIS A 72 0.43 -3.49 19.16
CA HIS A 72 1.68 -3.78 19.86
C HIS A 72 2.74 -2.75 19.45
N TRP A 73 2.87 -1.66 20.22
CA TRP A 73 3.74 -0.53 19.90
C TRP A 73 5.17 -0.91 19.53
N ARG A 74 5.76 -1.89 20.23
CA ARG A 74 7.13 -2.36 19.93
C ARG A 74 7.25 -2.95 18.52
N LEU A 75 6.29 -3.77 18.10
CA LEU A 75 6.27 -4.36 16.76
C LEU A 75 5.86 -3.34 15.70
N GLY A 76 4.86 -2.50 16.01
CA GLY A 76 4.38 -1.46 15.11
C GLY A 76 5.46 -0.45 14.77
N LEU A 77 6.19 0.05 15.77
CA LEU A 77 7.30 0.99 15.56
C LEU A 77 8.47 0.34 14.83
N ALA A 78 8.82 -0.91 15.17
CA ALA A 78 9.85 -1.64 14.44
C ALA A 78 9.49 -1.77 12.95
N ALA A 79 8.27 -2.21 12.63
CA ALA A 79 7.80 -2.31 11.27
C ALA A 79 7.75 -0.95 10.57
N ALA A 80 7.28 0.11 11.24
CA ALA A 80 7.18 1.46 10.66
C ALA A 80 8.56 2.05 10.32
N LEU A 81 9.54 1.91 11.22
CA LEU A 81 10.91 2.37 10.97
C LEU A 81 11.57 1.59 9.83
N ALA A 82 11.39 0.27 9.81
CA ALA A 82 11.89 -0.56 8.73
C ALA A 82 11.21 -0.24 7.40
N ALA A 83 9.90 0.04 7.41
CA ALA A 83 9.16 0.45 6.22
C ALA A 83 9.60 1.82 5.70
N ALA A 84 9.86 2.79 6.58
CA ALA A 84 10.39 4.09 6.17
C ALA A 84 11.78 3.94 5.53
N ALA A 85 12.66 3.12 6.11
CA ALA A 85 13.96 2.82 5.53
C ALA A 85 13.85 2.08 4.19
N GLY A 86 12.95 1.09 4.12
CA GLY A 86 12.63 0.34 2.90
C GLY A 86 12.12 1.26 1.80
N ALA A 87 11.15 2.13 2.09
CA ALA A 87 10.57 3.07 1.14
C ALA A 87 11.61 4.07 0.62
N ALA A 88 12.47 4.60 1.48
CA ALA A 88 13.57 5.46 1.05
C ALA A 88 14.56 4.72 0.14
N ALA A 89 14.83 3.44 0.42
CA ALA A 89 15.69 2.61 -0.41
C ALA A 89 15.04 2.24 -1.75
N GLY A 90 13.76 1.87 -1.76
CA GLY A 90 12.97 1.54 -2.96
C GLY A 90 12.86 2.73 -3.91
N ALA A 91 12.45 3.89 -3.38
CA ALA A 91 12.34 5.13 -4.13
C ALA A 91 13.67 5.53 -4.79
N ARG A 92 14.79 5.39 -4.05
CA ARG A 92 16.14 5.65 -4.59
C ARG A 92 16.56 4.61 -5.62
N ALA A 93 16.28 3.33 -5.38
CA ALA A 93 16.63 2.26 -6.30
C ALA A 93 15.95 2.46 -7.67
N VAL A 94 14.67 2.86 -7.68
CA VAL A 94 13.93 3.12 -8.92
C VAL A 94 14.58 4.20 -9.79
N LEU A 95 15.21 5.21 -9.19
CA LEU A 95 15.90 6.28 -9.92
C LEU A 95 17.16 5.78 -10.67
N HIS A 96 17.72 4.64 -10.26
CA HIS A 96 18.88 4.02 -10.89
C HIS A 96 18.52 2.88 -11.85
N LEU A 97 17.24 2.49 -11.92
CA LEU A 97 16.77 1.44 -12.82
C LEU A 97 16.35 2.00 -14.18
N SER A 98 16.60 1.23 -15.24
CA SER A 98 16.05 1.56 -16.56
C SER A 98 14.53 1.32 -16.58
N PRO A 99 13.77 2.05 -17.41
CA PRO A 99 12.32 1.82 -17.55
C PRO A 99 11.97 0.37 -17.91
N ALA A 100 12.82 -0.30 -18.71
CA ALA A 100 12.66 -1.71 -19.06
C ALA A 100 12.84 -2.64 -17.84
N ALA A 101 13.81 -2.35 -16.96
CA ALA A 101 14.01 -3.11 -15.74
C ALA A 101 12.83 -2.95 -14.77
N VAL A 102 12.32 -1.72 -14.60
CA VAL A 102 11.13 -1.45 -13.78
C VAL A 102 9.91 -2.20 -14.33
N HIS A 103 9.69 -2.13 -15.64
CA HIS A 103 8.57 -2.83 -16.28
C HIS A 103 8.67 -4.35 -16.07
N THR A 104 9.85 -4.93 -16.25
CA THR A 104 10.10 -6.36 -16.02
C THR A 104 9.88 -6.75 -14.56
N ALA A 105 10.33 -5.93 -13.62
CA ALA A 105 10.13 -6.16 -12.20
C ALA A 105 8.64 -6.18 -11.83
N VAL A 106 7.85 -5.22 -12.32
CA VAL A 106 6.40 -5.17 -12.11
C VAL A 106 5.71 -6.41 -12.68
N LEU A 107 6.03 -6.78 -13.92
CA LEU A 107 5.45 -7.96 -14.58
C LEU A 107 5.81 -9.28 -13.89
N ALA A 108 6.95 -9.37 -13.22
CA ALA A 108 7.33 -10.54 -12.45
C ALA A 108 6.72 -10.55 -11.04
N LEU A 109 6.72 -9.41 -10.35
CA LEU A 109 6.34 -9.31 -8.94
C LEU A 109 4.83 -9.38 -8.73
N VAL A 110 4.01 -8.82 -9.64
CA VAL A 110 2.55 -8.88 -9.50
C VAL A 110 2.00 -10.32 -9.56
N PRO A 111 2.35 -11.15 -10.56
CA PRO A 111 1.95 -12.56 -10.58
C PRO A 111 2.53 -13.36 -9.42
N ALA A 112 3.78 -13.08 -9.02
CA ALA A 112 4.40 -13.75 -7.88
C ALA A 112 3.64 -13.45 -6.58
N ALA A 113 3.25 -12.19 -6.34
CA ALA A 113 2.43 -11.80 -5.20
C ALA A 113 1.07 -12.51 -5.23
N LEU A 114 0.41 -12.56 -6.38
CA LEU A 114 -0.85 -13.30 -6.56
C LEU A 114 -0.67 -14.80 -6.27
N ALA A 115 0.38 -15.42 -6.79
CA ALA A 115 0.67 -16.83 -6.56
C ALA A 115 0.89 -17.11 -5.07
N VAL A 116 1.66 -16.26 -4.38
CA VAL A 116 1.88 -16.36 -2.92
C VAL A 116 0.56 -16.23 -2.16
N LEU A 117 -0.32 -15.30 -2.53
CA LEU A 117 -1.64 -15.15 -1.90
C LEU A 117 -2.50 -16.41 -2.07
N LEU A 118 -2.58 -16.96 -3.29
CA LEU A 118 -3.35 -18.16 -3.58
C LEU A 118 -2.77 -19.42 -2.90
N LEU A 119 -1.44 -19.51 -2.82
CA LEU A 119 -0.75 -20.62 -2.15
C LEU A 119 -0.87 -20.52 -0.62
N ARG A 120 -0.89 -19.30 -0.06
CA ARG A 120 -1.04 -19.09 1.39
C ARG A 120 -2.33 -19.70 1.90
N ASP A 121 -3.45 -19.53 1.21
CA ASP A 121 -4.73 -20.12 1.64
C ASP A 121 -4.68 -21.65 1.64
N ARG A 122 -3.89 -22.26 0.76
CA ARG A 122 -3.66 -23.71 0.72
C ARG A 122 -2.69 -24.22 1.78
N LEU A 123 -1.74 -23.37 2.20
CA LEU A 123 -0.65 -23.71 3.11
C LEU A 123 -0.81 -23.11 4.52
N ALA A 124 -1.93 -22.44 4.80
CA ALA A 124 -2.22 -21.76 6.05
C ALA A 124 -2.30 -22.73 7.23
N ARG A 125 -1.14 -23.14 7.76
CA ARG A 125 -1.05 -23.77 9.08
C ARG A 125 -1.25 -22.67 10.11
N ARG A 126 -2.30 -22.78 10.94
CA ARG A 126 -2.52 -21.91 12.10
C ARG A 126 -1.40 -22.12 13.12
N ARG A 127 -0.28 -21.47 12.92
CA ARG A 127 0.75 -21.36 13.95
C ARG A 127 0.23 -20.38 15.00
N PRO A 128 0.33 -20.70 16.30
CA PRO A 128 0.01 -19.74 17.36
C PRO A 128 0.83 -18.47 17.12
N ALA A 129 0.20 -17.31 17.32
CA ALA A 129 0.86 -16.03 17.18
C ALA A 129 2.11 -16.03 18.08
N PRO A 130 3.31 -15.75 17.54
CA PRO A 130 4.51 -15.64 18.36
C PRO A 130 4.28 -14.60 19.45
N ASP A 131 4.86 -14.82 20.63
CA ASP A 131 4.89 -13.80 21.68
C ASP A 131 5.40 -12.47 21.09
N PRO A 132 4.59 -11.39 21.14
CA PRO A 132 4.95 -10.08 20.61
C PRO A 132 6.25 -9.52 21.21
N ALA A 133 6.64 -9.97 22.40
CA ALA A 133 7.88 -9.56 23.07
C ALA A 133 9.11 -10.35 22.60
N SER A 134 8.94 -11.43 21.83
CA SER A 134 10.03 -12.30 21.39
C SER A 134 10.91 -11.67 20.31
N ARG A 135 12.23 -11.88 20.39
CA ARG A 135 13.20 -11.49 19.35
C ARG A 135 12.80 -11.93 17.93
N PRO A 136 12.32 -13.17 17.68
CA PRO A 136 11.88 -13.57 16.34
C PRO A 136 10.65 -12.81 15.83
N ALA A 137 9.75 -12.35 16.71
CA ALA A 137 8.60 -11.53 16.30
C ALA A 137 9.05 -10.15 15.79
N VAL A 138 9.98 -9.50 16.50
CA VAL A 138 10.55 -8.21 16.09
C VAL A 138 11.32 -8.34 14.77
N ALA A 139 12.15 -9.38 14.62
CA ALA A 139 12.89 -9.62 13.38
C ALA A 139 11.96 -9.81 12.17
N ARG A 140 10.85 -10.54 12.35
CA ARG A 140 9.82 -10.67 11.30
C ARG A 140 9.13 -9.35 10.99
N ALA A 141 8.79 -8.57 12.01
CA ALA A 141 8.17 -7.24 11.82
C ALA A 141 9.10 -6.29 11.05
N LEU A 142 10.41 -6.29 11.37
CA LEU A 142 11.42 -5.54 10.62
C LEU A 142 11.53 -6.01 9.17
N ALA A 143 11.61 -7.33 8.93
CA ALA A 143 11.72 -7.87 7.58
C ALA A 143 10.47 -7.55 6.72
N ILE A 144 9.27 -7.74 7.28
CA ILE A 144 8.02 -7.41 6.59
C ILE A 144 7.95 -5.92 6.32
N GLY A 145 8.23 -5.08 7.33
CA GLY A 145 8.25 -3.63 7.17
C GLY A 145 9.19 -3.18 6.05
N LEU A 146 10.42 -3.69 6.03
CA LEU A 146 11.42 -3.34 5.02
C LEU A 146 11.00 -3.74 3.60
N VAL A 147 10.47 -4.96 3.42
CA VAL A 147 10.03 -5.45 2.11
C VAL A 147 8.81 -4.69 1.62
N VAL A 148 7.80 -4.48 2.48
CA VAL A 148 6.59 -3.74 2.13
C VAL A 148 6.93 -2.27 1.85
N GLY A 149 7.77 -1.65 2.68
CA GLY A 149 8.23 -0.29 2.47
C GLY A 149 8.97 -0.14 1.15
N ALA A 150 9.90 -1.03 0.83
CA ALA A 150 10.65 -0.98 -0.43
C ALA A 150 9.79 -1.21 -1.68
N TRP A 151 8.65 -1.89 -1.55
CA TRP A 151 7.67 -2.03 -2.63
C TRP A 151 6.79 -0.79 -2.77
N ASP A 152 6.45 -0.14 -1.66
CA ASP A 152 5.54 1.00 -1.64
C ASP A 152 6.22 2.36 -1.91
N GLY A 153 7.53 2.48 -1.65
CA GLY A 153 8.35 3.67 -1.94
C GLY A 153 9.05 3.60 -3.28
#